data_AF-A0AA88UDU4-F1
#
_entry.id   AF-A0AA88UDU4-F1
#
_cell.length_a   1.000
_cell.length_b   1.000
_cell.length_c   1.000
_cell.angle_alpha   90.00
_cell.angle_beta   90.00
_cell.angle_gamma   90.00
#
_symmetry.space_group_name_H-M   'P 1'
#
loop_
_entity.id
_entity.type
_entity.pdbx_description
1 polymer ?
#
loop_
_entity_poly.entity_id
_entity_poly.type
_entity_poly.pdbx_seq_one_letter_code
_entity_poly.pdbx_strand_id
1 'polypeptide(L)'
;MSFLFGKRKTPAELLRENKRMLDKSIREIERERQGLQAQEKKLIVEIKKSAKQGQMGAVKVMAKDLIRTRHQVEKFYKLKSQLQGVSLRIQTLKSTQAMGEAMKGVTKAMGQMNRQMNLPSLQKIMQEFERQNEKMEMVTEVMGDAIDDALEGDEEEEETEELVSQVLDEIGINMNSELLTAPSTSVAAPAASNKVPQAEATGTEDGGIDSDLQARLDNLRKM
;
A
#
# COMPACT_ATOMS: atom_id res chain seq x y z
N MET A 1 -47.81 8.06 -31.45
CA MET A 1 -47.52 7.45 -30.13
C MET A 1 -46.10 6.88 -30.11
N SER A 2 -45.07 7.72 -29.95
CA SER A 2 -43.69 7.28 -29.66
C SER A 2 -42.86 8.48 -29.21
N PHE A 3 -43.10 8.97 -28.00
CA PHE A 3 -42.28 9.99 -27.34
C PHE A 3 -42.21 9.73 -25.82
N LEU A 4 -42.44 8.48 -25.40
CA LEU A 4 -42.58 8.06 -24.00
C LEU A 4 -41.42 7.23 -23.45
N PHE A 5 -40.32 7.10 -24.20
CA PHE A 5 -39.07 6.53 -23.69
C PHE A 5 -38.00 7.61 -23.74
N GLY A 6 -37.46 7.96 -22.56
CA GLY A 6 -36.45 8.99 -22.39
C GLY A 6 -35.33 8.88 -23.42
N LYS A 7 -34.92 10.01 -23.99
CA LYS A 7 -33.83 10.09 -24.96
C LYS A 7 -32.64 9.28 -24.43
N ARG A 8 -32.17 8.30 -25.21
CA ARG A 8 -30.94 7.57 -24.89
C ARG A 8 -29.83 8.61 -24.68
N LYS A 9 -29.19 8.60 -23.51
CA LYS A 9 -28.10 9.52 -23.18
C LYS A 9 -27.03 9.41 -24.27
N THR A 10 -26.56 10.55 -24.75
CA THR A 10 -25.46 10.59 -25.71
C THR A 10 -24.18 10.07 -25.04
N PRO A 11 -23.21 9.53 -25.79
CA PRO A 11 -21.93 9.10 -25.23
C PRO A 11 -21.24 10.20 -24.41
N ALA A 12 -21.35 11.47 -24.85
CA ALA A 12 -20.82 12.61 -24.11
C ALA A 12 -21.53 12.86 -22.77
N GLU A 13 -22.86 12.63 -22.70
CA GLU A 13 -23.63 12.74 -21.45
C GLU A 13 -23.27 11.61 -20.48
N LEU A 14 -23.12 10.38 -20.99
CA LEU A 14 -22.68 9.22 -20.20
C LEU A 14 -21.29 9.43 -19.60
N LEU A 15 -20.32 9.91 -20.39
CA LEU A 15 -18.97 10.22 -19.88
C LEU A 15 -18.99 11.32 -18.81
N ARG A 16 -19.85 12.34 -18.95
CA ARG A 16 -20.00 13.41 -17.94
C ARG A 16 -20.64 12.90 -16.65
N GLU A 17 -21.65 12.05 -16.77
CA GLU A 17 -22.32 11.44 -15.61
C GLU A 17 -21.39 10.49 -14.87
N ASN A 18 -20.68 9.62 -15.58
CA ASN A 18 -19.69 8.71 -14.99
C ASN A 18 -18.58 9.49 -14.29
N LYS A 19 -18.06 10.56 -14.89
CA LYS A 19 -17.07 11.43 -14.23
C LYS A 19 -17.61 12.02 -12.91
N ARG A 20 -18.86 12.53 -12.91
CA ARG A 20 -19.48 13.06 -11.69
C ARG A 20 -19.67 12.00 -10.61
N MET A 21 -20.06 10.79 -11.00
CA MET A 21 -20.19 9.66 -10.09
C MET A 21 -18.84 9.30 -9.47
N LEU A 22 -17.78 9.20 -10.28
CA LEU A 22 -16.43 8.95 -9.78
C LEU A 22 -15.94 10.05 -8.84
N ASP A 23 -16.12 11.32 -9.20
CA ASP A 23 -15.73 12.46 -8.34
C ASP A 23 -16.48 12.43 -6.99
N LYS A 24 -17.74 11.97 -6.99
CA LYS A 24 -18.51 11.77 -5.76
C LYS A 24 -17.94 10.62 -4.93
N SER A 25 -17.68 9.46 -5.55
CA SER A 25 -17.09 8.31 -4.87
C SER A 25 -15.70 8.62 -4.29
N ILE A 26 -14.87 9.40 -4.99
CA ILE A 26 -13.56 9.86 -4.48
C ILE A 26 -13.75 10.65 -3.17
N ARG A 27 -14.74 11.55 -3.11
CA ARG A 27 -15.01 12.33 -1.89
C ARG A 27 -15.57 11.48 -0.75
N GLU A 28 -16.43 10.51 -1.06
CA GLU A 28 -16.96 9.57 -0.08
C GLU A 28 -15.83 8.74 0.53
N ILE A 29 -14.93 8.20 -0.30
CA ILE A 29 -13.72 7.48 0.14
C ILE A 29 -12.83 8.36 1.01
N GLU A 30 -12.59 9.62 0.62
CA GLU A 30 -11.78 10.53 1.45
C GLU A 30 -12.40 10.78 2.82
N ARG A 31 -13.73 10.90 2.89
CA ARG A 31 -14.46 11.11 4.12
C ARG A 31 -14.40 9.87 5.03
N GLU A 32 -14.60 8.68 4.47
CA GLU A 32 -14.48 7.41 5.20
C GLU A 32 -13.07 7.21 5.73
N ARG A 33 -12.05 7.44 4.88
CA ARG A 33 -10.64 7.40 5.28
C ARG A 33 -10.32 8.34 6.43
N GLN A 34 -10.80 9.59 6.38
CA GLN A 34 -10.63 10.55 7.48
C GLN A 34 -11.32 10.06 8.77
N GLY A 35 -12.49 9.42 8.65
CA GLY A 35 -13.18 8.77 9.75
C GLY A 35 -12.34 7.66 10.40
N LEU A 36 -11.76 6.78 9.58
CA LEU A 36 -10.88 5.70 10.05
C LEU A 36 -9.59 6.24 10.69
N GLN A 37 -8.97 7.27 10.13
CA GLN A 37 -7.80 7.92 10.75
C GLN A 37 -8.13 8.54 12.12
N ALA A 38 -9.36 9.05 12.30
CA ALA A 38 -9.80 9.53 13.61
C ALA A 38 -10.05 8.37 14.59
N GLN A 39 -10.57 7.23 14.12
CA GLN A 39 -10.72 6.02 14.92
C GLN A 39 -9.37 5.42 15.31
N GLU A 40 -8.41 5.36 14.38
CA GLU A 40 -7.03 4.94 14.61
C GLU A 40 -6.40 5.72 15.78
N LYS A 41 -6.50 7.06 15.75
CA LYS A 41 -6.00 7.91 16.83
C LYS A 41 -6.67 7.61 18.18
N LYS A 42 -7.97 7.30 18.19
CA LYS A 42 -8.69 6.93 19.42
C LYS A 42 -8.23 5.57 19.94
N LEU A 43 -8.09 4.57 19.06
CA LEU A 43 -7.58 3.24 19.39
C LEU A 43 -6.18 3.33 20.00
N ILE A 44 -5.27 4.14 19.45
CA ILE A 44 -3.93 4.33 20.01
C ILE A 44 -3.99 4.85 21.45
N VAL A 45 -4.87 5.81 21.74
CA VAL A 45 -5.05 6.35 23.10
C VAL A 45 -5.60 5.27 24.04
N GLU A 46 -6.56 4.48 23.58
CA GLU A 46 -7.19 3.41 24.37
C GLU A 46 -6.23 2.24 24.64
N ILE A 47 -5.42 1.86 23.65
CA ILE A 47 -4.34 0.88 23.78
C ILE A 47 -3.33 1.34 24.83
N LYS A 48 -2.87 2.59 24.77
CA LYS A 48 -1.97 3.18 25.78
C LYS A 48 -2.57 3.17 27.18
N LYS A 49 -3.87 3.47 27.30
CA LYS A 49 -4.57 3.47 28.58
C LYS A 49 -4.67 2.07 29.16
N SER A 50 -5.04 1.09 28.36
CA SER A 50 -5.25 -0.31 28.77
C SER A 50 -3.92 -1.01 29.09
N ALA A 51 -2.85 -0.65 28.38
CA ALA A 51 -1.50 -1.09 28.70
C ALA A 51 -1.03 -0.59 30.08
N LYS A 52 -1.29 0.67 30.42
CA LYS A 52 -1.00 1.20 31.78
C LYS A 52 -1.80 0.52 32.89
N GLN A 53 -2.92 -0.11 32.54
CA GLN A 53 -3.77 -0.87 33.47
C GLN A 53 -3.36 -2.34 33.57
N GLY A 54 -2.31 -2.78 32.85
CA GLY A 54 -1.83 -4.16 32.84
C GLY A 54 -2.75 -5.14 32.09
N GLN A 55 -3.72 -4.65 31.31
CA GLN A 55 -4.70 -5.49 30.61
C GLN A 55 -4.16 -5.98 29.26
N MET A 56 -3.10 -6.77 29.29
CA MET A 56 -2.37 -7.20 28.08
C MET A 56 -3.22 -8.00 27.09
N GLY A 57 -4.20 -8.78 27.56
CA GLY A 57 -5.16 -9.49 26.69
C GLY A 57 -6.02 -8.53 25.86
N ALA A 58 -6.51 -7.45 26.46
CA ALA A 58 -7.27 -6.42 25.76
C ALA A 58 -6.38 -5.62 24.81
N VAL A 59 -5.15 -5.31 25.22
CA VAL A 59 -4.14 -4.62 24.38
C VAL A 59 -3.84 -5.41 23.11
N LYS A 60 -3.65 -6.74 23.20
CA LYS A 60 -3.41 -7.59 22.02
C LYS A 60 -4.58 -7.55 21.03
N VAL A 61 -5.83 -7.58 21.51
CA VAL A 61 -7.02 -7.49 20.66
C VAL A 61 -7.12 -6.12 19.99
N MET A 62 -7.00 -5.04 20.77
CA MET A 62 -7.06 -3.67 20.23
C MET A 62 -5.92 -3.37 19.25
N ALA A 63 -4.73 -3.97 19.44
CA ALA A 63 -3.62 -3.84 18.51
C ALA A 63 -3.91 -4.50 17.16
N LYS A 64 -4.59 -5.66 17.14
CA LYS A 64 -5.07 -6.27 15.89
C LYS A 64 -6.09 -5.37 15.18
N ASP A 65 -7.03 -4.81 15.92
CA ASP A 65 -8.00 -3.84 15.36
C ASP A 65 -7.31 -2.59 14.79
N LEU A 66 -6.23 -2.14 15.43
CA LEU A 66 -5.42 -1.03 14.95
C LEU A 66 -4.72 -1.37 13.62
N ILE A 67 -4.10 -2.54 13.49
CA ILE A 67 -3.48 -3.01 12.24
C ILE A 67 -4.52 -3.07 11.13
N ARG A 68 -5.68 -3.69 11.39
CA ARG A 68 -6.78 -3.76 10.43
C ARG A 68 -7.25 -2.38 9.99
N THR A 69 -7.34 -1.43 10.92
CA THR A 69 -7.71 -0.04 10.62
C THR A 69 -6.66 0.63 9.73
N ARG A 70 -5.36 0.45 10.01
CA ARG A 70 -4.26 0.98 9.19
C ARG A 70 -4.28 0.40 7.78
N HIS A 71 -4.45 -0.91 7.65
CA HIS A 71 -4.57 -1.56 6.35
C HIS A 71 -5.78 -1.05 5.55
N GLN A 72 -6.93 -0.85 6.21
CA GLN A 72 -8.10 -0.26 5.56
C GLN A 72 -7.84 1.18 5.09
N VAL A 73 -7.12 1.98 5.87
CA VAL A 73 -6.71 3.35 5.48
C VAL A 73 -5.80 3.31 4.25
N GLU A 74 -4.83 2.40 4.20
CA GLU A 74 -3.96 2.19 3.05
C GLU A 74 -4.74 1.77 1.80
N LYS A 75 -5.65 0.79 1.95
CA LYS A 75 -6.55 0.34 0.89
C LYS A 75 -7.36 1.50 0.32
N PHE A 76 -7.84 2.43 1.16
CA PHE A 76 -8.51 3.64 0.69
C PHE A 76 -7.60 4.61 -0.06
N TYR A 77 -6.30 4.72 0.27
CA TYR A 77 -5.34 5.46 -0.55
C TYR A 77 -5.17 4.81 -1.93
N LYS A 78 -5.00 3.49 -1.99
CA LYS A 78 -4.90 2.73 -3.24
C LYS A 78 -6.16 2.92 -4.11
N LEU A 79 -7.34 2.71 -3.54
CA LEU A 79 -8.63 2.90 -4.21
C LEU A 79 -8.81 4.34 -4.73
N LYS A 80 -8.44 5.36 -3.93
CA LYS A 80 -8.48 6.75 -4.38
C LYS A 80 -7.60 6.96 -5.60
N SER A 81 -6.36 6.47 -5.57
CA SER A 81 -5.41 6.58 -6.68
C SER A 81 -5.97 5.93 -7.95
N GLN A 82 -6.52 4.71 -7.82
CA GLN A 82 -7.15 3.99 -8.93
C GLN A 82 -8.33 4.78 -9.53
N LEU A 83 -9.23 5.30 -8.70
CA LEU A 83 -10.36 6.12 -9.19
C LEU A 83 -9.91 7.41 -9.86
N GLN A 84 -8.83 8.05 -9.35
CA GLN A 84 -8.23 9.22 -10.00
C GLN A 84 -7.66 8.85 -11.38
N GLY A 85 -7.00 7.70 -11.52
CA GLY A 85 -6.53 7.18 -12.80
C GLY A 85 -7.67 6.92 -13.78
N VAL A 86 -8.77 6.32 -13.33
CA VAL A 86 -9.98 6.11 -14.16
C VAL A 86 -10.63 7.44 -14.55
N SER A 87 -10.69 8.41 -13.65
CA SER A 87 -11.22 9.76 -13.94
C SER A 87 -10.39 10.46 -15.02
N LEU A 88 -9.06 10.32 -14.98
CA LEU A 88 -8.15 10.81 -16.02
C LEU A 88 -8.39 10.12 -17.36
N ARG A 89 -8.52 8.79 -17.38
CA ARG A 89 -8.85 8.03 -18.60
C ARG A 89 -10.18 8.50 -19.23
N ILE A 90 -11.22 8.72 -18.41
CA ILE A 90 -12.50 9.26 -18.89
C ILE A 90 -12.35 10.68 -19.47
N GLN A 91 -11.50 11.51 -18.87
CA GLN A 91 -11.21 12.84 -19.40
C GLN A 91 -10.50 12.76 -20.76
N THR A 92 -9.55 11.83 -20.93
CA THR A 92 -8.92 11.55 -22.23
C THR A 92 -9.96 11.10 -23.25
N LEU A 93 -10.81 10.13 -22.92
CA LEU A 93 -11.88 9.63 -23.79
C LEU A 93 -12.83 10.75 -24.24
N LYS A 94 -13.18 11.68 -23.34
CA LYS A 94 -14.00 12.85 -23.69
C LYS A 94 -13.31 13.76 -24.70
N SER A 95 -12.01 13.99 -24.57
CA SER A 95 -11.22 14.78 -25.52
C SER A 95 -11.12 14.07 -26.88
N THR A 96 -10.86 12.76 -26.89
CA THR A 96 -10.83 11.93 -28.10
C THR A 96 -12.18 11.94 -28.82
N GLN A 97 -13.29 11.83 -28.08
CA GLN A 97 -14.63 11.93 -28.66
C GLN A 97 -14.85 13.31 -29.32
N ALA A 98 -14.50 14.40 -28.62
CA ALA A 98 -14.64 15.75 -29.18
C ALA A 98 -13.80 15.94 -30.45
N MET A 99 -12.58 15.39 -30.48
CA MET A 99 -11.72 15.38 -31.66
C MET A 99 -12.35 14.57 -32.80
N GLY A 100 -12.93 13.40 -32.51
CA GLY A 100 -13.66 12.60 -33.49
C GLY A 100 -14.90 13.30 -34.06
N GLU A 101 -15.64 14.03 -33.23
CA GLU A 101 -16.78 14.86 -33.67
C GLU A 101 -16.33 16.03 -34.56
N ALA A 102 -15.24 16.70 -34.19
CA ALA A 102 -14.64 17.76 -35.00
C ALA A 102 -14.12 17.24 -36.35
N MET A 103 -13.39 16.11 -36.32
CA MET A 103 -12.92 15.40 -37.51
C MET A 103 -14.07 15.00 -38.41
N LYS A 104 -15.18 14.46 -37.86
CA LYS A 104 -16.39 14.15 -38.64
C LYS A 104 -16.97 15.38 -39.33
N GLY A 105 -16.97 16.53 -38.66
CA GLY A 105 -17.36 17.82 -39.26
C GLY A 105 -16.44 18.24 -40.41
N VAL A 106 -15.13 18.16 -40.19
CA VAL A 106 -14.10 18.46 -41.19
C VAL A 106 -14.19 17.50 -42.38
N THR A 107 -14.29 16.19 -42.17
CA THR A 107 -14.46 15.19 -43.24
C THR A 107 -15.76 15.41 -44.02
N LYS A 108 -16.85 15.84 -43.37
CA LYS A 108 -18.10 16.18 -44.05
C LYS A 108 -17.93 17.41 -44.95
N ALA A 109 -17.27 18.46 -44.45
CA ALA A 109 -16.93 19.65 -45.22
C ALA A 109 -15.95 19.32 -46.37
N MET A 110 -14.92 18.52 -46.10
CA MET A 110 -13.98 18.02 -47.10
C MET A 110 -14.65 17.10 -48.11
N GLY A 111 -15.64 16.29 -47.74
CA GLY A 111 -16.41 15.46 -48.68
C GLY A 111 -17.30 16.30 -49.60
N GLN A 112 -17.87 17.39 -49.07
CA GLN A 112 -18.58 18.39 -49.88
C GLN A 112 -17.61 19.16 -50.80
N MET A 113 -16.38 19.42 -50.36
CA MET A 113 -15.33 20.09 -51.13
C MET A 113 -14.61 19.16 -52.14
N ASN A 114 -14.45 17.87 -51.84
CA ASN A 114 -13.84 16.84 -52.68
C ASN A 114 -14.76 16.43 -53.84
N ARG A 115 -16.08 16.60 -53.68
CA ARG A 115 -17.01 16.63 -54.83
C ARG A 115 -16.67 17.74 -55.84
N GLN A 116 -15.84 18.72 -55.45
CA GLN A 116 -15.37 19.81 -56.30
C GLN A 116 -13.84 19.81 -56.53
N MET A 117 -12.98 19.10 -55.77
CA MET A 117 -11.53 18.92 -56.05
C MET A 117 -10.84 17.71 -55.35
N ASN A 118 -10.19 16.86 -56.17
CA ASN A 118 -9.01 15.96 -56.01
C ASN A 118 -8.78 15.06 -54.76
N LEU A 119 -8.77 13.74 -55.02
CA LEU A 119 -8.52 12.56 -54.17
C LEU A 119 -7.18 12.40 -53.38
N PRO A 120 -6.01 12.94 -53.77
CA PRO A 120 -4.72 12.60 -53.15
C PRO A 120 -4.50 13.09 -51.71
N SER A 121 -5.18 14.16 -51.28
CA SER A 121 -5.02 14.75 -49.94
C SER A 121 -5.73 13.95 -48.86
N LEU A 122 -6.82 13.23 -49.21
CA LEU A 122 -7.58 12.40 -48.29
C LEU A 122 -6.79 11.16 -47.82
N GLN A 123 -6.02 10.54 -48.73
CA GLN A 123 -5.14 9.41 -48.39
C GLN A 123 -4.07 9.80 -47.36
N LYS A 124 -3.45 10.98 -47.50
CA LYS A 124 -2.48 11.49 -46.51
C LYS A 124 -3.10 11.71 -45.13
N ILE A 125 -4.34 12.20 -45.06
CA ILE A 125 -5.02 12.43 -43.79
C ILE A 125 -5.38 11.12 -43.10
N MET A 126 -5.82 10.09 -43.84
CA MET A 126 -6.06 8.77 -43.24
C MET A 126 -4.77 8.11 -42.77
N GLN A 127 -3.67 8.26 -43.51
CA GLN A 127 -2.38 7.69 -43.14
C GLN A 127 -1.78 8.37 -41.89
N GLU A 128 -1.92 9.70 -41.75
CA GLU A 128 -1.50 10.40 -40.53
C GLU A 128 -2.42 10.07 -39.34
N PHE A 129 -3.71 9.84 -39.59
CA PHE A 129 -4.65 9.41 -38.56
C PHE A 129 -4.28 8.02 -38.01
N GLU A 130 -4.02 7.03 -38.88
CA GLU A 130 -3.57 5.70 -38.47
C GLU A 130 -2.30 5.78 -37.61
N ARG A 131 -1.32 6.60 -38.04
CA ARG A 131 -0.06 6.80 -37.31
C ARG A 131 -0.26 7.44 -35.93
N GLN A 132 -1.18 8.40 -35.80
CA GLN A 132 -1.50 9.01 -34.51
C GLN A 132 -2.30 8.06 -33.61
N ASN A 133 -3.13 7.21 -34.20
CA ASN A 133 -3.93 6.24 -33.45
C ASN A 133 -3.04 5.12 -32.88
N GLU A 134 -2.09 4.59 -33.66
CA GLU A 134 -1.05 3.66 -33.17
C GLU A 134 -0.24 4.29 -32.03
N LYS A 135 0.11 5.57 -32.13
CA LYS A 135 0.84 6.28 -31.07
C LYS A 135 0.01 6.42 -29.80
N MET A 136 -1.30 6.59 -29.92
CA MET A 136 -2.22 6.63 -28.78
C MET A 136 -2.40 5.25 -28.14
N GLU A 137 -2.45 4.20 -28.96
CA GLU A 137 -2.56 2.81 -28.50
C GLU A 137 -1.31 2.40 -27.71
N MET A 138 -0.12 2.74 -28.22
CA MET A 138 1.15 2.57 -27.49
C MET A 138 1.19 3.32 -26.16
N VAL A 139 0.68 4.57 -26.09
CA VAL A 139 0.59 5.32 -24.82
C VAL A 139 -0.41 4.67 -23.86
N THR A 140 -1.46 4.04 -24.37
CA THR A 140 -2.46 3.35 -23.57
C THR A 140 -1.91 2.03 -23.02
N GLU A 141 -1.12 1.30 -23.80
CA GLU A 141 -0.44 0.08 -23.41
C GLU A 141 0.63 0.35 -22.33
N VAL A 142 1.49 1.36 -22.52
CA VAL A 142 2.48 1.79 -21.51
C VAL A 142 1.80 2.28 -20.22
N MET A 143 0.61 2.88 -20.32
CA MET A 143 -0.19 3.27 -19.15
C MET A 143 -1.01 2.12 -18.55
N GLY A 144 -1.16 1.00 -19.28
CA GLY A 144 -1.71 -0.26 -18.79
C GLY A 144 -0.69 -0.98 -17.93
N ASP A 145 0.52 -1.19 -18.47
CA ASP A 145 1.63 -1.85 -17.77
C ASP A 145 2.01 -1.13 -16.47
N ALA A 146 2.04 0.20 -16.45
CA ALA A 146 2.34 0.96 -15.23
C ALA A 146 1.22 0.88 -14.15
N ILE A 147 0.00 0.47 -14.53
CA ILE A 147 -1.11 0.28 -13.62
C ILE A 147 -1.21 -1.18 -13.17
N ASP A 148 -0.83 -2.14 -14.02
CA ASP A 148 -0.74 -3.56 -13.67
C ASP A 148 0.48 -3.86 -12.78
N ASP A 149 1.63 -3.22 -12.97
CA ASP A 149 2.79 -3.28 -12.05
C ASP A 149 2.47 -2.72 -10.65
N ALA A 150 1.52 -1.78 -10.57
CA ALA A 150 1.03 -1.26 -9.29
C ALA A 150 -0.03 -2.18 -8.64
N LEU A 151 -0.51 -3.19 -9.37
CA LEU A 151 -1.56 -4.12 -8.96
C LEU A 151 -1.01 -5.47 -8.46
N GLU A 152 0.20 -5.86 -8.86
CA GLU A 152 0.78 -7.19 -8.60
C GLU A 152 1.36 -7.37 -7.17
N GLY A 153 1.25 -6.35 -6.30
CA GLY A 153 1.78 -6.36 -4.94
C GLY A 153 0.77 -6.70 -3.83
N ASP A 154 -0.33 -7.40 -4.13
CA ASP A 154 -1.29 -7.89 -3.12
C ASP A 154 -0.81 -9.26 -2.59
N GLU A 155 0.39 -9.29 -2.01
CA GLU A 155 0.70 -10.29 -0.99
C GLU A 155 -0.03 -9.84 0.28
N GLU A 156 -1.16 -10.51 0.57
CA GLU A 156 -1.85 -10.41 1.85
C GLU A 156 -0.81 -10.66 2.96
N GLU A 157 -0.36 -9.59 3.61
CA GLU A 157 0.42 -9.69 4.84
C GLU A 157 -0.43 -10.47 5.84
N GLU A 158 -0.05 -11.71 6.10
CA GLU A 158 -0.62 -12.49 7.19
C GLU A 158 -0.55 -11.64 8.46
N GLU A 159 -1.68 -11.49 9.16
CA GLU A 159 -1.77 -10.77 10.43
C GLU A 159 -0.94 -11.52 11.50
N THR A 160 0.38 -11.40 11.43
CA THR A 160 1.29 -12.13 12.30
C THR A 160 1.33 -11.49 13.68
N GLU A 161 1.64 -12.31 14.70
CA GLU A 161 1.89 -11.80 16.04
C GLU A 161 3.09 -10.84 16.08
N GLU A 162 3.98 -10.93 15.10
CA GLU A 162 5.12 -10.03 14.90
C GLU A 162 4.67 -8.61 14.55
N LEU A 163 3.70 -8.45 13.65
CA LEU A 163 3.11 -7.14 13.32
C LEU A 163 2.45 -6.50 14.55
N VAL A 164 1.79 -7.31 15.38
CA VAL A 164 1.22 -6.83 16.65
C VAL A 164 2.31 -6.36 17.59
N SER A 165 3.40 -7.12 17.75
CA SER A 165 4.55 -6.71 18.58
C SER A 165 5.16 -5.40 18.07
N GLN A 166 5.40 -5.29 16.76
CA GLN A 166 5.97 -4.11 16.12
C GLN A 166 5.11 -2.85 16.35
N VAL A 167 3.80 -2.96 16.24
CA VAL A 167 2.87 -1.84 16.49
C VAL A 167 2.87 -1.45 17.97
N LEU A 168 2.95 -2.40 18.89
CA LEU A 168 3.04 -2.10 20.32
C LEU A 168 4.35 -1.39 20.67
N ASP A 169 5.46 -1.77 20.04
CA ASP A 169 6.76 -1.11 20.17
C ASP A 169 6.73 0.32 19.60
N GLU A 170 6.11 0.53 18.42
CA GLU A 170 5.91 1.86 17.83
C GLU A 170 5.11 2.79 18.76
N ILE A 171 4.12 2.25 19.45
CA ILE A 171 3.28 2.97 20.40
C ILE A 171 4.05 3.27 21.71
N GLY A 172 5.18 2.60 21.94
CA GLY A 172 6.02 2.72 23.13
C GLY A 172 5.52 1.90 24.31
N ILE A 173 4.73 0.84 24.06
CA ILE A 173 4.30 -0.11 25.08
C ILE A 173 5.32 -1.24 25.10
N ASN A 174 6.46 -0.98 25.75
CA ASN A 174 7.47 -1.99 25.97
C ASN A 174 6.89 -3.03 26.95
N MET A 175 6.57 -4.24 26.46
CA MET A 175 6.16 -5.37 27.31
C MET A 175 7.21 -5.72 28.37
N ASN A 176 8.44 -5.22 28.23
CA ASN A 176 9.58 -5.44 29.11
C ASN A 176 9.65 -4.49 30.32
N SER A 177 8.79 -3.47 30.45
CA SER A 177 8.88 -2.54 31.60
C SER A 177 8.49 -3.18 32.94
N GLU A 178 7.79 -4.32 32.93
CA GLU A 178 7.44 -5.06 34.15
C GLU A 178 8.56 -6.02 34.63
N LEU A 179 9.61 -6.27 33.81
CA LEU A 179 10.77 -7.07 34.23
C LEU A 179 11.81 -6.27 35.04
N LEU A 180 11.73 -4.94 35.05
CA LEU A 180 12.60 -4.05 35.83
C LEU A 180 12.03 -3.65 37.20
N THR A 181 10.81 -4.10 37.52
CA THR A 181 10.14 -3.83 38.81
C THR A 181 9.94 -5.07 39.67
N ALA A 182 10.72 -6.13 39.45
CA ALA A 182 10.97 -7.11 40.49
C ALA A 182 11.99 -6.51 41.48
N PRO A 183 11.66 -6.30 42.76
CA PRO A 183 12.64 -5.83 43.73
C PRO A 183 13.72 -6.91 43.84
N SER A 184 14.95 -6.58 43.47
CA SER A 184 16.14 -7.32 43.84
C SER A 184 16.28 -7.19 45.36
N THR A 185 15.50 -7.98 46.10
CA THR A 185 15.67 -8.16 47.53
C THR A 185 17.08 -8.68 47.74
N SER A 186 17.93 -7.78 48.22
CA SER A 186 19.25 -8.04 48.74
C SER A 186 19.17 -9.20 49.72
N VAL A 187 19.59 -10.39 49.27
CA VAL A 187 19.85 -11.49 50.19
C VAL A 187 21.15 -11.15 50.91
N ALA A 188 21.00 -10.58 52.10
CA ALA A 188 22.07 -10.41 53.05
C ALA A 188 22.71 -11.77 53.36
N ALA A 189 24.04 -11.78 53.40
CA ALA A 189 24.86 -12.92 53.75
C ALA A 189 24.50 -13.52 55.12
N PRO A 190 24.80 -14.81 55.32
CA PRO A 190 25.41 -15.27 56.56
C PRO A 190 26.81 -15.83 56.33
N ALA A 191 27.69 -15.51 57.28
CA ALA A 191 29.11 -15.84 57.28
C ALA A 191 29.40 -17.26 57.82
N ALA A 192 30.51 -17.83 57.29
CA ALA A 192 31.41 -18.86 57.83
C ALA A 192 30.85 -20.30 58.07
N SER A 193 31.54 -21.42 57.84
CA SER A 193 32.97 -21.74 57.66
C SER A 193 33.11 -23.16 57.04
N ASN A 194 33.99 -23.35 56.05
CA ASN A 194 35.14 -24.29 56.06
C ASN A 194 35.65 -24.67 54.66
N LYS A 195 36.89 -24.22 54.39
CA LYS A 195 38.02 -24.76 53.59
C LYS A 195 37.79 -26.00 52.69
N VAL A 196 38.26 -25.93 51.43
CA VAL A 196 39.59 -26.41 50.94
C VAL A 196 39.91 -25.67 49.60
N PRO A 197 41.18 -25.30 49.30
CA PRO A 197 41.53 -24.28 48.30
C PRO A 197 41.91 -24.87 46.93
N GLN A 198 41.68 -24.13 45.84
CA GLN A 198 42.44 -24.31 44.61
C GLN A 198 42.86 -22.94 44.06
N ALA A 199 44.15 -22.87 43.76
CA ALA A 199 44.96 -21.68 43.66
C ALA A 199 44.69 -20.84 42.40
N GLU A 200 44.77 -19.52 42.58
CA GLU A 200 45.08 -18.56 41.53
C GLU A 200 46.48 -18.83 40.96
N ALA A 201 46.57 -18.81 39.64
CA ALA A 201 47.79 -18.43 38.94
C ALA A 201 47.42 -17.42 37.85
N THR A 202 47.72 -16.16 38.14
CA THR A 202 47.87 -15.09 37.16
C THR A 202 49.02 -15.43 36.21
N GLY A 203 48.79 -15.41 34.90
CA GLY A 203 49.84 -15.57 33.90
C GLY A 203 49.30 -15.41 32.48
N THR A 204 49.58 -14.24 31.91
CA THR A 204 49.70 -13.87 30.51
C THR A 204 49.90 -14.98 29.46
N GLU A 205 49.38 -14.71 28.25
CA GLU A 205 49.71 -15.28 26.91
C GLU A 205 48.80 -16.39 26.34
N ASP A 206 47.83 -15.95 25.52
CA ASP A 206 47.58 -16.39 24.14
C ASP A 206 47.79 -17.89 23.82
N GLY A 207 46.75 -18.72 24.01
CA GLY A 207 46.79 -20.13 23.59
C GLY A 207 45.62 -21.03 23.99
N GLY A 208 44.68 -20.56 24.82
CA GLY A 208 43.59 -21.41 25.36
C GLY A 208 42.31 -21.51 24.53
N ILE A 209 42.10 -20.62 23.55
CA ILE A 209 40.85 -20.59 22.77
C ILE A 209 40.91 -21.59 21.60
N ASP A 210 42.08 -21.76 20.99
CA ASP A 210 42.27 -22.67 19.87
C ASP A 210 42.10 -24.14 20.25
N SER A 211 42.51 -24.56 21.46
CA SER A 211 42.35 -25.95 21.90
C SER A 211 40.88 -26.36 22.05
N ASP A 212 40.04 -25.45 22.55
CA ASP A 212 38.61 -25.68 22.72
C ASP A 212 37.85 -25.63 21.39
N LEU A 213 38.31 -24.81 20.43
CA LEU A 213 37.77 -24.78 19.07
C LEU A 213 38.18 -26.02 18.25
N GLN A 214 39.41 -26.51 18.41
CA GLN A 214 39.90 -27.74 17.78
C GLN A 214 39.08 -28.95 18.25
N ALA A 215 38.82 -29.05 19.55
CA ALA A 215 38.02 -30.13 20.13
C ALA A 215 36.56 -30.13 19.63
N ARG A 216 36.00 -28.95 19.37
CA ARG A 216 34.66 -28.81 18.76
C ARG A 216 34.65 -29.17 17.27
N LEU A 217 35.70 -28.84 16.53
CA LEU A 217 35.85 -29.21 15.11
C LEU A 217 36.02 -30.71 14.91
N ASP A 218 36.81 -31.38 15.76
CA ASP A 218 37.02 -32.83 15.67
C ASP A 218 35.75 -33.64 15.99
N ASN A 219 34.88 -33.12 16.85
CA ASN A 219 33.56 -33.71 17.11
C ASN A 219 32.60 -33.57 15.93
N LEU A 220 32.68 -32.48 15.16
CA LEU A 220 31.88 -32.27 13.95
C LEU A 220 32.37 -33.12 12.77
N ARG A 221 33.67 -33.43 12.73
CA ARG A 221 34.29 -34.26 11.68
C ARG A 221 34.05 -35.77 11.83
N LYS A 222 33.51 -36.20 12.98
CA LYS A 222 33.18 -37.59 13.30
C LYS A 222 31.69 -37.93 13.11
N MET A 223 30.85 -36.95 12.76
CA MET A 223 29.51 -37.18 12.21
C MET A 223 29.58 -37.25 10.68
#